data_AF-A0A7R9UAQ5-F1
#
_entry.id   AF-A0A7R9UAQ5-F1
#
_cell.length_a   1.000
_cell.length_b   1.000
_cell.length_c   1.000
_cell.angle_alpha   90.00
_cell.angle_beta   90.00
_cell.angle_gamma   90.00
#
_symmetry.space_group_name_H-M   'P 1'
#
loop_
_entity.id
_entity.type
_entity.pdbx_description
1 polymer ?
#
loop_
_entity_poly.entity_id
_entity_poly.type
_entity_poly.pdbx_seq_one_letter_code
_entity_poly.pdbx_strand_id
1 'polypeptide(L)'
;VTLGLVVLLVHLDGVVNALPPQLQYETQAFFDTAWFVQSGTQVIMTMMVTSLGSHVVSFAKHCRRAHAKDRAGKGRFSEAGIYTQEHLNATLMGGHFFFYERYAELLSFFFICFMYGVGMPILYPIGFFGCAVFYMVDKFMFTRFYREP
;
A
#
# COMPACT_ATOMS: atom_id res chain seq x y z
N VAL A 1 -6.56 1.58 -25.74
CA VAL A 1 -5.91 2.92 -25.68
C VAL A 1 -4.40 2.83 -25.84
N THR A 2 -3.72 1.81 -25.31
CA THR A 2 -2.25 1.66 -25.33
C THR A 2 -1.63 1.47 -26.71
N LEU A 3 -2.24 0.68 -27.61
CA LEU A 3 -1.66 0.40 -28.94
C LEU A 3 -1.74 1.60 -29.90
N GLY A 4 -2.82 2.39 -29.82
CA GLY A 4 -2.99 3.59 -30.63
C GLY A 4 -2.04 4.73 -30.23
N LEU A 5 -1.69 4.83 -28.95
CA LEU A 5 -0.76 5.84 -28.46
C LEU A 5 0.67 5.57 -28.94
N VAL A 6 1.10 4.30 -28.94
CA VAL A 6 2.44 3.89 -29.42
C VAL A 6 2.61 4.17 -30.91
N VAL A 7 1.60 3.86 -31.75
CA VAL A 7 1.64 4.16 -33.18
C VAL A 7 1.71 5.66 -33.45
N LEU A 8 1.00 6.45 -32.65
CA LEU A 8 0.97 7.91 -32.78
C LEU A 8 2.31 8.54 -32.36
N LEU A 9 2.98 8.00 -31.33
CA LEU A 9 4.31 8.43 -30.91
C LEU A 9 5.38 8.13 -31.96
N VAL A 10 5.38 6.93 -32.54
CA VAL A 10 6.33 6.56 -33.61
C VAL A 10 6.14 7.42 -34.87
N HIS A 11 4.90 7.79 -35.20
CA HIS A 11 4.62 8.70 -36.31
C HIS A 11 5.06 10.14 -36.01
N LEU A 12 4.92 10.59 -34.76
CA LEU A 12 5.40 11.89 -34.30
C LEU A 12 6.92 12.01 -34.41
N ASP A 13 7.68 10.98 -34.04
CA ASP A 13 9.15 10.99 -34.15
C ASP A 13 9.62 11.20 -35.60
N GLY A 14 8.93 10.59 -36.58
CA GLY A 14 9.21 10.82 -38.00
C GLY A 14 8.97 12.26 -38.46
N VAL A 15 7.96 12.92 -37.89
CA VAL A 15 7.63 14.34 -38.18
C VAL A 15 8.59 15.29 -37.45
N VAL A 16 8.97 14.98 -36.21
CA VAL A 16 9.91 15.79 -35.41
C VAL A 16 11.29 15.82 -36.05
N ASN A 17 11.75 14.70 -36.62
CA ASN A 17 13.03 14.63 -37.32
C ASN A 17 13.03 15.37 -38.67
N ALA A 18 11.86 15.70 -39.23
CA ALA A 18 11.71 16.50 -40.44
C ALA A 18 11.60 18.01 -40.17
N LEU A 19 11.54 18.44 -38.90
CA LEU A 19 11.45 19.85 -38.53
C LEU A 19 12.82 20.55 -38.59
N PRO A 20 12.84 21.87 -38.86
CA PRO A 20 14.04 22.69 -38.75
C PRO A 20 14.67 22.57 -37.34
N PRO A 21 16.01 22.65 -37.21
CA PRO A 21 16.69 22.45 -35.93
C PRO A 21 16.24 23.42 -34.82
N GLN A 22 15.64 24.57 -35.16
CA GLN A 22 15.10 25.52 -34.18
C GLN A 22 13.75 25.08 -33.57
N LEU A 23 13.08 24.10 -34.17
CA LEU A 23 11.79 23.53 -33.74
C LEU A 23 11.91 22.08 -33.26
N GLN A 24 13.12 21.51 -33.29
CA GLN A 24 13.43 20.23 -32.66
C GLN A 24 13.46 20.44 -31.14
N TYR A 25 12.43 19.97 -30.44
CA TYR A 25 12.52 19.82 -28.99
C TYR A 25 13.34 18.56 -28.71
N GLU A 26 14.20 18.59 -27.68
CA GLU A 26 14.85 17.38 -27.20
C GLU A 26 13.74 16.40 -26.76
N THR A 27 13.57 15.30 -27.49
CA THR A 27 12.80 14.14 -27.05
C THR A 27 13.56 13.50 -25.90
N GLN A 28 13.54 14.13 -24.73
CA GLN A 28 14.03 13.48 -23.53
C GLN A 28 13.14 12.27 -23.29
N ALA A 29 13.74 11.08 -23.31
CA ALA A 29 13.03 9.88 -22.92
C ALA A 29 12.54 10.11 -21.48
N PHE A 30 11.22 10.25 -21.29
CA PHE A 30 10.62 10.53 -19.98
C PHE A 30 10.98 9.47 -18.92
N PHE A 31 11.44 8.29 -19.35
CA PHE A 31 11.90 7.17 -18.51
C PHE A 31 13.32 6.75 -18.91
N ASP A 32 14.29 7.62 -18.64
CA ASP A 32 15.71 7.28 -18.78
C ASP A 32 16.26 6.62 -17.51
N THR A 33 17.46 6.05 -17.60
CA THR A 33 18.10 5.37 -16.47
C THR A 33 18.34 6.32 -15.30
N ALA A 34 18.64 7.60 -15.57
CA ALA A 34 18.86 8.59 -14.52
C ALA A 34 17.56 8.87 -13.74
N TRP A 35 16.44 9.04 -14.44
CA TRP A 35 15.13 9.18 -13.82
C TRP A 35 14.75 7.95 -12.98
N PHE A 36 15.05 6.73 -13.44
CA PHE A 36 14.74 5.52 -12.68
C PHE A 36 15.52 5.45 -11.36
N VAL A 37 16.81 5.81 -11.38
CA VAL A 37 17.65 5.84 -10.18
C VAL A 37 17.18 6.93 -9.21
N GLN A 38 16.80 8.10 -9.71
CA GLN A 38 16.41 9.24 -8.87
C GLN A 38 14.99 9.13 -8.31
N SER A 39 14.01 8.83 -9.15
CA SER A 39 12.58 8.87 -8.82
C SER A 39 11.93 7.49 -8.81
N GLY A 40 12.23 6.64 -9.79
CA GLY A 40 11.62 5.31 -9.90
C GLY A 40 11.91 4.42 -8.69
N THR A 41 13.16 4.44 -8.21
CA THR A 41 13.60 3.69 -7.02
C THR A 41 12.82 4.14 -5.78
N GLN A 42 12.57 5.44 -5.62
CA GLN A 42 11.79 5.97 -4.50
C GLN A 42 10.36 5.46 -4.53
N VAL A 43 9.70 5.50 -5.70
CA VAL A 43 8.32 4.98 -5.86
C VAL A 43 8.25 3.50 -5.47
N ILE A 44 9.20 2.68 -5.94
CA ILE A 44 9.26 1.26 -5.61
C ILE A 44 9.43 1.06 -4.10
N MET A 45 10.37 1.78 -3.48
CA MET A 45 10.61 1.72 -2.04
C MET A 45 9.38 2.16 -1.24
N THR A 46 8.73 3.25 -1.64
CA THR A 46 7.51 3.74 -0.98
C THR A 46 6.40 2.71 -1.08
N MET A 47 6.16 2.09 -2.24
CA MET A 47 5.13 1.07 -2.39
C MET A 47 5.41 -0.18 -1.56
N MET A 48 6.67 -0.63 -1.46
CA MET A 48 7.05 -1.72 -0.56
C MET A 48 6.80 -1.36 0.91
N VAL A 49 7.16 -0.16 1.33
CA VAL A 49 6.94 0.30 2.71
C VAL A 49 5.45 0.46 3.01
N THR A 50 4.66 1.06 2.11
CA THR A 50 3.21 1.20 2.27
C THR A 50 2.53 -0.17 2.38
N SER A 51 2.94 -1.14 1.55
CA SER A 51 2.41 -2.49 1.59
C SER A 51 2.72 -3.23 2.89
N LEU A 52 3.75 -2.87 3.65
CA LEU A 52 4.12 -3.55 4.91
C LEU A 52 3.69 -2.75 6.15
N GLY A 53 3.82 -1.43 6.11
CA GLY A 53 3.66 -0.53 7.26
C GLY A 53 2.25 -0.57 7.86
N SER A 54 1.23 -0.63 6.99
CA SER A 54 -0.17 -0.69 7.42
C SER A 54 -0.51 -1.98 8.19
N HIS A 55 0.24 -3.04 7.92
CA HIS A 55 0.07 -4.35 8.56
C HIS A 55 0.85 -4.45 9.86
N VAL A 56 2.04 -3.84 9.95
CA VAL A 56 2.83 -3.80 11.19
C VAL A 56 2.03 -3.17 12.34
N VAL A 57 1.36 -2.04 12.08
CA VAL A 57 0.53 -1.37 13.11
C VAL A 57 -0.65 -2.24 13.54
N SER A 58 -1.32 -2.89 12.59
CA SER A 58 -2.46 -3.78 12.85
C SER A 58 -2.04 -5.00 13.68
N PHE A 59 -0.90 -5.61 13.32
CA PHE A 59 -0.33 -6.75 14.05
C PHE A 59 0.15 -6.35 15.45
N ALA A 60 0.79 -5.19 15.61
CA ALA A 60 1.20 -4.68 16.92
C ALA A 60 0.00 -4.47 17.86
N LYS A 61 -1.12 -3.93 17.34
CA LYS A 61 -2.39 -3.79 18.09
C LYS A 61 -2.93 -5.17 18.52
N HIS A 62 -2.87 -6.17 17.64
CA HIS A 62 -3.28 -7.54 17.95
C HIS A 62 -2.41 -8.18 19.03
N CYS A 63 -1.08 -8.11 18.93
CA CYS A 63 -0.15 -8.67 19.92
C CYS A 63 -0.33 -8.03 21.30
N ARG A 64 -0.45 -6.69 21.36
CA ARG A 64 -0.73 -5.97 22.61
C ARG A 64 -2.00 -6.48 23.29
N ARG A 65 -3.06 -6.70 22.52
CA ARG A 65 -4.33 -7.21 23.02
C ARG A 65 -4.23 -8.66 23.47
N ALA A 66 -3.58 -9.53 22.69
CA ALA A 66 -3.38 -10.93 23.07
C ALA A 66 -2.63 -11.04 24.40
N HIS A 67 -1.59 -10.22 24.56
CA HIS A 67 -0.83 -10.12 25.80
C HIS A 67 -1.66 -9.55 26.98
N ALA A 68 -2.48 -8.53 26.75
CA ALA A 68 -3.39 -8.01 27.78
C ALA A 68 -4.42 -9.08 28.21
N LYS A 69 -4.97 -9.85 27.27
CA LYS A 69 -5.87 -10.98 27.55
C LYS A 69 -5.20 -12.09 28.35
N ASP A 70 -3.97 -12.49 28.00
CA ASP A 70 -3.21 -13.49 28.74
C ASP A 70 -2.93 -13.06 30.19
N ARG A 71 -2.51 -11.80 30.40
CA ARG A 71 -2.30 -11.26 31.74
C ARG A 71 -3.59 -11.21 32.56
N ALA A 72 -4.70 -10.79 31.94
CA ALA A 72 -6.01 -10.79 32.59
C ALA A 72 -6.44 -12.21 33.00
N GLY A 73 -6.23 -13.22 32.14
CA GLY A 73 -6.54 -14.62 32.44
C GLY A 73 -5.70 -15.22 33.58
N LYS A 74 -4.49 -14.69 33.80
CA LYS A 74 -3.60 -15.07 34.92
C LYS A 74 -3.86 -14.26 36.21
N GLY A 75 -4.92 -13.45 36.25
CA GLY A 75 -5.25 -12.60 37.39
C GLY A 75 -4.35 -11.35 37.54
N ARG A 76 -3.48 -11.06 36.57
CA ARG A 76 -2.54 -9.92 36.60
C ARG A 76 -3.16 -8.66 35.99
N PHE A 77 -4.31 -8.25 36.52
CA PHE A 77 -5.12 -7.15 35.95
C PHE A 77 -4.39 -5.80 35.98
N SER A 78 -3.72 -5.47 37.09
CA SER A 78 -2.97 -4.21 37.23
C SER A 78 -1.83 -4.08 36.20
N GLU A 79 -1.07 -5.17 35.97
CA GLU A 79 -0.01 -5.22 34.95
C GLU A 79 -0.54 -5.18 33.51
N ALA A 80 -1.83 -5.46 33.32
CA ALA A 80 -2.53 -5.35 32.04
C ALA A 80 -3.17 -3.97 31.84
N GLY A 81 -3.08 -3.06 32.83
CA GLY A 81 -3.75 -1.76 32.82
C GLY A 81 -5.26 -1.83 33.06
N ILE A 82 -5.75 -2.93 33.62
CA ILE A 82 -7.17 -3.20 33.86
C ILE A 82 -7.48 -2.93 35.33
N TYR A 83 -8.22 -1.86 35.60
CA TYR A 83 -8.59 -1.44 36.96
C TYR A 83 -10.10 -1.56 37.23
N THR A 84 -10.91 -1.50 36.17
CA THR A 84 -12.37 -1.55 36.26
C THR A 84 -12.95 -2.65 35.38
N GLN A 85 -14.18 -3.07 35.68
CA GLN A 85 -14.92 -4.01 34.85
C GLN A 85 -15.12 -3.47 33.42
N GLU A 86 -15.28 -2.15 33.29
CA GLU A 86 -15.37 -1.48 31.99
C GLU A 86 -14.08 -1.66 31.18
N HIS A 87 -12.90 -1.49 31.78
CA HIS A 87 -11.62 -1.73 31.12
C HIS A 87 -11.46 -3.19 30.69
N LEU A 88 -11.92 -4.13 31.53
CA LEU A 88 -11.89 -5.56 31.20
C LEU A 88 -12.78 -5.85 30.00
N ASN A 89 -14.01 -5.34 30.00
CA ASN A 89 -14.95 -5.46 28.89
C ASN A 89 -14.36 -4.85 27.62
N ALA A 90 -13.78 -3.65 27.69
CA ALA A 90 -13.15 -2.99 26.53
C ALA A 90 -11.96 -3.79 25.97
N THR A 91 -11.14 -4.43 26.82
CA THR A 91 -10.02 -5.27 26.39
C THR A 91 -10.49 -6.57 25.74
N LEU A 92 -11.59 -7.13 26.27
CA LEU A 92 -12.19 -8.35 25.75
C LEU A 92 -12.96 -8.10 24.45
N MET A 93 -13.66 -6.97 24.33
CA MET A 93 -14.40 -6.50 23.16
C MET A 93 -13.44 -6.17 22.00
N GLY A 94 -13.78 -6.59 20.78
CA GLY A 94 -13.03 -6.28 19.54
C GLY A 94 -12.76 -4.79 19.35
N GLY A 95 -11.72 -4.43 18.59
CA GLY A 95 -11.57 -3.03 18.15
C GLY A 95 -12.66 -2.65 17.14
N HIS A 96 -12.85 -1.35 16.90
CA HIS A 96 -13.67 -0.88 15.76
C HIS A 96 -12.90 -1.03 14.46
N PHE A 97 -13.61 -1.47 13.40
CA PHE A 97 -13.05 -1.61 12.07
C PHE A 97 -13.41 -0.40 11.22
N PHE A 98 -12.46 0.49 11.00
CA PHE A 98 -12.64 1.62 10.09
C PHE A 98 -12.41 1.17 8.65
N PHE A 99 -13.43 0.59 8.02
CA PHE A 99 -13.36 0.07 6.66
C PHE A 99 -12.93 1.14 5.64
N TYR A 100 -13.41 2.38 5.80
CA TYR A 100 -13.09 3.47 4.87
C TYR A 100 -11.59 3.81 4.84
N GLU A 101 -10.87 3.72 5.96
CA GLU A 101 -9.42 4.00 6.01
C GLU A 101 -8.64 2.94 5.25
N ARG A 102 -8.96 1.66 5.50
CA ARG A 102 -8.30 0.51 4.86
C ARG A 102 -8.59 0.47 3.37
N TYR A 103 -9.83 0.79 2.99
CA TYR A 103 -10.23 0.87 1.59
C TYR A 103 -9.51 1.99 0.85
N ALA A 104 -9.43 3.20 1.44
CA ALA A 104 -8.71 4.33 0.85
C ALA A 104 -7.22 4.01 0.66
N GLU A 105 -6.60 3.33 1.63
CA GLU A 105 -5.22 2.87 1.55
C GLU A 105 -4.99 1.84 0.43
N LEU A 106 -5.80 0.78 0.39
CA LEU A 106 -5.73 -0.25 -0.65
C LEU A 106 -5.93 0.34 -2.05
N LEU A 107 -6.91 1.23 -2.20
CA LEU A 107 -7.21 1.88 -3.47
C LEU A 107 -6.05 2.77 -3.94
N SER A 108 -5.44 3.53 -3.03
CA SER A 108 -4.29 4.37 -3.33
C SER A 108 -3.09 3.53 -3.77
N PHE A 109 -2.81 2.45 -3.06
CA PHE A 109 -1.74 1.51 -3.41
C PHE A 109 -1.95 0.87 -4.79
N PHE A 110 -3.16 0.36 -5.04
CA PHE A 110 -3.55 -0.22 -6.33
C PHE A 110 -3.38 0.80 -7.45
N PHE A 111 -3.91 2.02 -7.26
CA PHE A 111 -3.85 3.07 -8.26
C PHE A 111 -2.40 3.43 -8.64
N ILE A 112 -1.52 3.62 -7.65
CA ILE A 112 -0.11 3.97 -7.88
C ILE A 112 0.61 2.84 -8.64
N CYS A 113 0.42 1.58 -8.24
CA CYS A 113 1.06 0.43 -8.90
C CYS A 113 0.63 0.31 -10.37
N PHE A 114 -0.65 0.54 -10.68
CA PHE A 114 -1.15 0.45 -12.06
C PHE A 114 -0.81 1.68 -12.91
N MET A 115 -0.85 2.87 -12.32
CA MET A 115 -0.53 4.12 -13.01
C MET A 115 0.93 4.16 -13.44
N TYR A 116 1.85 3.81 -12.54
CA TYR A 116 3.28 3.80 -12.84
C TYR A 116 3.78 2.46 -13.42
N GLY A 117 2.95 1.41 -13.41
CA GLY A 117 3.30 0.09 -13.96
C GLY A 117 3.66 0.11 -15.45
N VAL A 118 3.11 1.06 -16.22
CA VAL A 118 3.43 1.22 -17.65
C VAL A 118 4.89 1.63 -17.87
N GLY A 119 5.42 2.52 -17.01
CA GLY A 119 6.83 2.94 -17.04
C GLY A 119 7.75 2.05 -16.20
N MET A 120 7.19 1.33 -15.23
CA MET A 120 7.93 0.47 -14.30
C MET A 120 7.18 -0.88 -14.10
N PRO A 121 7.34 -1.85 -15.03
CA PRO A 121 6.60 -3.11 -14.98
C PRO A 121 6.77 -3.93 -13.69
N ILE A 122 7.87 -3.71 -12.94
CA ILE A 122 8.12 -4.33 -11.64
C ILE A 122 7.05 -3.97 -10.58
N LEU A 123 6.32 -2.87 -10.77
CA LEU A 123 5.22 -2.51 -9.88
C LEU A 123 4.01 -3.44 -10.00
N TYR A 124 3.83 -4.17 -11.10
CA TYR A 124 2.74 -5.14 -11.22
C TYR A 124 2.88 -6.33 -10.26
N PRO A 125 4.02 -7.05 -10.19
CA PRO A 125 4.20 -8.10 -9.19
C PRO A 125 4.18 -7.54 -7.77
N ILE A 126 4.76 -6.36 -7.52
CA ILE A 126 4.68 -5.70 -6.20
C ILE A 126 3.22 -5.43 -5.82
N GLY A 127 2.43 -4.88 -6.75
CA GLY A 127 1.01 -4.64 -6.56
C GLY A 127 0.23 -5.92 -6.27
N PHE A 128 0.51 -7.00 -7.01
CA PHE A 128 -0.10 -8.32 -6.77
C PHE A 128 0.21 -8.85 -5.37
N PHE A 129 1.49 -8.89 -4.98
CA PHE A 129 1.89 -9.36 -3.65
C PHE A 129 1.33 -8.46 -2.56
N GLY A 130 1.35 -7.14 -2.75
CA GLY A 130 0.78 -6.19 -1.80
C GLY A 130 -0.70 -6.43 -1.59
N CYS A 131 -1.49 -6.52 -2.67
CA CYS A 131 -2.92 -6.84 -2.58
C CYS A 131 -3.19 -8.19 -1.91
N ALA A 132 -2.35 -9.21 -2.16
CA ALA A 132 -2.46 -10.51 -1.49
C ALA A 132 -2.20 -10.40 0.02
N VAL A 133 -1.21 -9.62 0.45
CA VAL A 133 -0.94 -9.37 1.88
C VAL A 133 -2.10 -8.58 2.51
N PHE A 134 -2.61 -7.53 1.84
CA PHE A 134 -3.81 -6.81 2.29
C PHE A 134 -4.98 -7.77 2.51
N TYR A 135 -5.26 -8.63 1.55
CA TYR A 135 -6.32 -9.64 1.66
C TYR A 135 -6.11 -10.57 2.85
N MET A 136 -4.90 -11.14 3.02
CA MET A 136 -4.61 -12.07 4.11
C MET A 136 -4.72 -11.41 5.49
N VAL A 137 -4.16 -10.21 5.65
CA VAL A 137 -4.13 -9.49 6.93
C VAL A 137 -5.52 -9.00 7.29
N ASP A 138 -6.25 -8.40 6.35
CA ASP A 138 -7.59 -7.89 6.64
C ASP A 138 -8.55 -9.03 6.95
N LYS A 139 -8.46 -10.17 6.24
CA LYS A 139 -9.21 -11.38 6.57
C LYS A 139 -8.89 -11.90 7.98
N PHE A 140 -7.63 -11.89 8.38
CA PHE A 140 -7.21 -12.31 9.72
C PHE A 140 -7.72 -11.34 10.80
N MET A 141 -7.59 -10.03 10.57
CA MET A 141 -8.04 -9.02 11.52
C MET A 141 -9.56 -9.02 11.68
N PHE A 142 -10.29 -9.17 10.57
CA PHE A 142 -11.75 -9.27 10.55
C PHE A 142 -12.26 -10.46 11.36
N THR A 143 -11.65 -11.64 11.18
CA THR A 143 -12.10 -12.85 11.89
C THR A 143 -11.68 -12.91 13.35
N ARG A 144 -10.56 -12.28 13.73
CA ARG A 144 -9.93 -12.50 15.05
C ARG A 144 -9.83 -11.27 15.96
N PHE A 145 -9.92 -10.06 15.42
CA PHE A 145 -9.64 -8.83 16.15
C PHE A 145 -10.82 -7.85 16.24
N TYR A 146 -11.59 -7.67 15.17
CA TYR A 146 -12.69 -6.71 15.12
C TYR A 146 -13.97 -7.25 15.75
N ARG A 147 -14.78 -6.34 16.30
CA ARG A 147 -16.05 -6.68 17.00
C ARG A 147 -17.24 -6.71 16.06
N GLU A 148 -17.20 -5.85 15.05
CA GLU A 148 -18.30 -5.58 14.13
C GLU A 148 -18.07 -6.37 12.83
N PRO A 149 -19.12 -6.99 12.25
CA PRO A 149 -19.07 -7.53 10.89
C PRO A 149 -19.01 -6.41 9.84
#